data_AF-A0A9N9QCD3-F1
#
_entry.id   AF-A0A9N9QCD3-F1
#
_cell.length_a   1.000
_cell.length_b   1.000
_cell.length_c   1.000
_cell.angle_alpha   90.00
_cell.angle_beta   90.00
_cell.angle_gamma   90.00
#
_symmetry.space_group_name_H-M   'P 1'
#
loop_
_entity.id
_entity.type
_entity.pdbx_description
1 polymer ?
#
loop_
_entity_poly.entity_id
_entity_poly.type
_entity_poly.pdbx_seq_one_letter_code
_entity_poly.pdbx_strand_id
1 'polypeptide(L)'
;MTSFGATNIIRENYMPTFKIQGQIYHRAGSLLPLPNEEHKFLQIYFMGDADEQIDQRCRFNVGTKREVVAALQTWFDQHNGLIRLFRTAVEQMPFERHYNAPTIDEVAIVIVGE
;
A
#
# COMPACT_ATOMS: atom_id res chain seq x y z
N MET A 1 -2.27 -9.00 3.39
CA MET A 1 -3.26 -8.95 4.49
C MET A 1 -3.24 -7.56 5.09
N THR A 2 -4.38 -6.86 5.08
CA THR A 2 -4.55 -5.61 5.84
C THR A 2 -4.68 -5.95 7.32
N SER A 3 -3.86 -5.36 8.17
CA SER A 3 -4.01 -5.50 9.62
C SER A 3 -5.15 -4.60 10.11
N PHE A 4 -6.04 -5.17 10.91
CA PHE A 4 -6.94 -4.39 11.73
C PHE A 4 -6.19 -4.15 13.04
N GLY A 5 -5.75 -2.92 13.28
CA GLY A 5 -5.13 -2.55 14.56
C GLY A 5 -6.16 -2.67 15.68
N ALA A 6 -5.71 -3.13 16.85
CA ALA A 6 -6.55 -3.20 18.05
C ALA A 6 -5.80 -2.59 19.24
N THR A 7 -6.49 -1.73 20.01
CA THR A 7 -5.93 -1.13 21.23
C THR A 7 -5.99 -2.11 22.40
N ASN A 8 -7.01 -2.97 22.44
CA ASN A 8 -7.19 -4.00 23.45
C ASN A 8 -7.58 -5.32 22.78
N ILE A 9 -6.96 -6.42 23.23
CA ILE A 9 -7.26 -7.77 22.77
C ILE A 9 -7.72 -8.57 23.99
N ILE A 10 -8.98 -8.96 24.01
CA ILE A 10 -9.54 -9.82 25.07
C ILE A 10 -9.59 -11.25 24.53
N ARG A 11 -8.93 -12.17 25.22
CA ARG A 11 -8.98 -13.61 24.93
C ARG A 11 -9.58 -14.32 26.14
N GLU A 12 -10.87 -14.63 26.06
CA GLU A 12 -11.51 -15.51 27.04
C GLU A 12 -11.37 -16.98 26.60
N ASN A 13 -12.09 -17.91 27.24
CA ASN A 13 -12.16 -19.34 26.88
C ASN A 13 -12.57 -19.56 25.40
N TYR A 14 -12.88 -20.81 25.01
CA TYR A 14 -13.27 -21.15 23.64
C TYR A 14 -14.28 -20.17 23.03
N MET A 15 -13.80 -19.36 22.10
CA MET A 15 -14.55 -18.31 21.43
C MET A 15 -14.44 -18.55 19.92
N PRO A 16 -15.42 -19.21 19.28
CA PRO A 16 -15.32 -19.62 17.87
C PRO A 16 -15.47 -18.45 16.88
N THR A 17 -15.64 -17.22 17.38
CA THR A 17 -15.92 -16.04 16.56
C THR A 17 -15.14 -14.84 17.07
N PHE A 18 -14.48 -14.12 16.16
CA PHE A 18 -13.83 -12.86 16.47
C PHE A 18 -14.87 -11.74 16.52
N LYS A 19 -14.91 -10.96 17.60
CA LYS A 19 -15.73 -9.74 17.72
C LYS A 19 -14.82 -8.52 17.69
N ILE A 20 -15.08 -7.61 16.76
CA ILE A 20 -14.38 -6.33 16.64
C ILE A 20 -15.37 -5.25 17.09
N GLN A 21 -14.98 -4.41 18.05
CA GLN A 21 -15.79 -3.31 18.57
C GLN A 21 -15.05 -1.98 18.36
N GLY A 22 -15.80 -0.91 18.07
CA GLY A 22 -15.27 0.41 17.74
C GLY A 22 -15.27 0.70 16.25
N GLN A 23 -14.71 1.85 15.86
CA GLN A 23 -14.61 2.25 14.46
C GLN A 23 -13.46 1.53 13.76
N ILE A 24 -13.78 0.89 12.65
CA ILE A 24 -12.82 0.14 11.85
C ILE A 24 -12.16 1.09 10.87
N TYR A 25 -10.85 1.30 11.04
CA TYR A 25 -10.02 2.01 10.08
C TYR A 25 -9.12 1.03 9.35
N HIS A 26 -9.01 1.16 8.03
CA HIS A 26 -7.96 0.49 7.28
C HIS A 26 -6.65 1.25 7.51
N ARG A 27 -5.71 0.63 8.24
CA ARG A 27 -4.37 1.18 8.36
C ARG A 27 -3.60 0.83 7.08
N ALA A 28 -3.63 1.73 6.10
CA ALA A 28 -2.70 1.67 4.98
C ALA A 28 -1.29 1.92 5.51
N GLY A 29 -0.33 1.08 5.09
CA GLY A 29 1.09 1.35 5.36
C GLY A 29 1.55 2.60 4.61
N SER A 30 2.78 3.03 4.88
CA SER A 30 3.40 4.14 4.15
C SER A 30 3.34 3.90 2.64
N LEU A 31 3.00 4.93 1.84
CA LEU A 31 3.11 4.85 0.38
C LEU A 31 4.55 4.93 -0.08
N LEU A 32 5.43 5.57 0.68
CA LEU A 32 6.85 5.51 0.40
C LEU A 32 7.47 4.32 1.13
N PRO A 33 8.43 3.62 0.48
CA PRO A 33 9.24 2.64 1.18
C PRO A 33 10.01 3.32 2.32
N LEU A 34 10.26 2.56 3.38
CA LEU A 34 11.22 3.00 4.39
C LEU A 34 12.64 2.99 3.79
N PRO A 35 13.58 3.77 4.34
CA PRO A 35 14.96 3.71 3.90
C PRO A 35 15.50 2.27 3.94
N ASN A 36 16.17 1.86 2.86
CA ASN A 36 16.74 0.51 2.69
C ASN A 36 15.71 -0.64 2.67
N GLU A 37 14.41 -0.36 2.64
CA GLU A 37 13.37 -1.36 2.44
C GLU A 37 12.93 -1.38 0.99
N GLU A 38 12.67 -2.58 0.49
CA GLU A 38 12.15 -2.73 -0.85
C GLU A 38 10.67 -2.37 -0.95
N HIS A 39 10.27 -1.94 -2.14
CA HIS A 39 8.90 -1.59 -2.46
C HIS A 39 8.00 -2.82 -2.36
N LYS A 40 6.89 -2.69 -1.63
CA LYS A 40 5.92 -3.78 -1.37
C LYS A 40 4.49 -3.35 -1.69
N PHE A 41 3.66 -4.31 -2.06
CA PHE A 41 2.23 -4.11 -2.32
C PHE A 41 1.95 -2.97 -3.32
N LEU A 42 1.24 -1.93 -2.89
CA LEU A 42 0.84 -0.80 -3.71
C LEU A 42 2.05 0.03 -4.20
N GLN A 43 3.14 0.06 -3.43
CA GLN A 43 4.35 0.82 -3.75
C GLN A 43 4.97 0.37 -5.08
N ILE A 44 4.83 -0.90 -5.44
CA ILE A 44 5.38 -1.49 -6.68
C ILE A 44 4.70 -0.91 -7.94
N TYR A 45 3.64 -0.10 -7.83
CA TYR A 45 3.04 0.54 -9.01
C TYR A 45 3.66 1.89 -9.39
N PHE A 46 4.36 2.54 -8.47
CA PHE A 46 4.85 3.91 -8.67
C PHE A 46 6.26 4.13 -8.13
N MET A 47 6.93 3.09 -7.64
CA MET A 47 8.34 3.11 -7.27
C MET A 47 9.15 2.28 -8.27
N GLY A 48 10.36 2.74 -8.61
CA GLY A 48 11.22 2.09 -9.61
C GLY A 48 10.69 2.17 -11.04
N ASP A 49 11.43 1.59 -11.97
CA ASP A 49 11.03 1.47 -13.38
C ASP A 49 10.12 0.26 -13.65
N ALA A 50 9.59 0.17 -14.88
CA ALA A 50 8.63 -0.88 -15.23
C ALA A 50 9.19 -2.30 -15.10
N ASP A 51 10.47 -2.51 -15.42
CA ASP A 51 11.11 -3.83 -15.34
C ASP A 51 11.41 -4.20 -13.87
N GLU A 52 11.91 -3.26 -13.08
CA GLU A 52 12.10 -3.44 -11.63
C GLU A 52 10.79 -3.84 -10.94
N GLN A 53 9.69 -3.18 -11.30
CA GLN A 53 8.36 -3.49 -10.77
C GLN A 53 7.88 -4.90 -11.13
N ILE A 54 8.14 -5.35 -12.37
CA ILE A 54 7.80 -6.70 -12.84
C ILE A 54 8.63 -7.74 -12.09
N ASP A 55 9.94 -7.51 -12.00
CA ASP A 55 10.88 -8.42 -11.35
C ASP A 55 10.58 -8.53 -9.86
N GLN A 56 10.25 -7.42 -9.20
CA GLN A 56 9.83 -7.37 -7.81
C GLN A 56 8.57 -8.20 -7.56
N ARG A 57 7.56 -8.11 -8.45
CA ARG A 57 6.34 -8.94 -8.34
C ARG A 57 6.65 -10.43 -8.53
N CYS A 58 7.53 -10.77 -9.47
CA CYS A 58 7.96 -12.14 -9.71
C CYS A 58 8.73 -12.71 -8.52
N ARG A 59 9.52 -11.87 -7.84
CA ARG A 59 10.27 -12.24 -6.65
C ARG A 59 9.37 -12.55 -5.45
N PHE A 60 8.32 -11.74 -5.24
CA PHE A 60 7.34 -12.00 -4.18
C PHE A 60 6.41 -13.18 -4.46
N ASN A 61 6.15 -13.50 -5.73
CA ASN A 61 5.23 -14.54 -6.13
C ASN A 61 5.96 -15.60 -6.95
N VAL A 62 6.74 -16.45 -6.27
CA VAL A 62 7.52 -17.51 -6.91
C VAL A 62 6.62 -18.37 -7.80
N GLY A 63 7.04 -18.57 -9.05
CA GLY A 63 6.30 -19.33 -10.05
C GLY A 63 5.37 -18.50 -10.95
N THR A 64 5.28 -17.19 -10.77
CA THR A 64 4.60 -16.33 -11.75
C THR A 64 5.41 -16.20 -13.03
N LYS A 65 4.72 -16.24 -14.17
CA LYS A 65 5.34 -16.00 -15.48
C LYS A 65 5.51 -14.51 -15.71
N ARG A 66 6.77 -14.09 -15.93
CA ARG A 66 7.14 -12.68 -16.13
C ARG A 66 6.33 -12.00 -17.25
N GLU A 67 6.12 -12.72 -18.34
CA GLU A 67 5.32 -12.25 -19.50
C GLU A 67 3.87 -11.90 -19.14
N VAL A 68 3.24 -12.69 -18.26
CA VAL A 68 1.87 -12.45 -17.79
C VAL A 68 1.84 -11.24 -16.86
N VAL A 69 2.83 -11.13 -15.96
CA VAL A 69 2.96 -9.98 -15.06
C VAL A 69 3.15 -8.70 -15.86
N ALA A 70 4.01 -8.71 -16.89
CA ALA A 70 4.23 -7.58 -17.78
C ALA A 70 2.96 -7.16 -18.50
N ALA A 71 2.23 -8.11 -19.09
CA ALA A 71 0.97 -7.83 -19.79
C ALA A 71 -0.09 -7.22 -18.84
N LEU A 72 -0.22 -7.76 -17.63
CA LEU A 72 -1.12 -7.22 -16.61
C LEU A 72 -0.69 -5.82 -16.16
N GLN A 73 0.59 -5.57 -15.94
CA GLN A 73 1.08 -4.25 -15.57
C GLN A 73 0.74 -3.21 -16.65
N THR A 74 1.03 -3.51 -17.91
CA THR A 74 0.67 -2.63 -19.04
C THR A 74 -0.83 -2.35 -19.08
N TRP A 75 -1.67 -3.37 -18.89
CA TRP A 75 -3.12 -3.21 -18.88
C TRP A 75 -3.59 -2.33 -17.71
N PHE A 76 -3.04 -2.53 -16.51
CA PHE A 76 -3.37 -1.70 -15.36
C PHE A 76 -2.87 -0.26 -15.52
N ASP A 77 -1.68 -0.02 -16.07
CA ASP A 77 -1.18 1.32 -16.30
C ASP A 77 -2.07 2.11 -17.28
N GLN A 78 -2.67 1.43 -18.25
CA GLN A 78 -3.57 2.05 -19.23
C GLN A 78 -4.96 2.37 -18.65
N HIS A 79 -5.50 1.49 -17.79
CA HIS A 79 -6.91 1.56 -17.39
C HIS A 79 -7.16 1.94 -15.94
N ASN A 80 -6.18 1.75 -15.05
CA ASN A 80 -6.37 1.99 -13.63
C ASN A 80 -5.99 3.44 -13.27
N GLY A 81 -6.99 4.30 -13.20
CA GLY A 81 -6.82 5.71 -12.81
C GLY A 81 -6.18 5.92 -11.43
N LEU A 82 -6.25 4.93 -10.52
CA LEU A 82 -5.62 5.03 -9.21
C LEU A 82 -4.09 5.01 -9.31
N ILE A 83 -3.53 4.18 -10.20
CA ILE A 83 -2.07 4.11 -10.39
C ILE A 83 -1.54 5.47 -10.86
N ARG A 84 -2.25 6.08 -11.81
CA ARG A 84 -1.93 7.44 -12.29
C ARG A 84 -2.00 8.46 -11.16
N LEU A 85 -3.07 8.42 -10.36
CA LEU A 85 -3.24 9.33 -9.22
C LEU A 85 -2.11 9.19 -8.20
N PHE A 86 -1.73 7.97 -7.82
CA PHE A 86 -0.62 7.76 -6.89
C PHE A 86 0.73 8.18 -7.45
N ARG A 87 1.00 7.90 -8.73
CA ARG A 87 2.24 8.32 -9.39
C ARG A 87 2.38 9.85 -9.38
N THR A 88 1.32 10.56 -9.78
CA THR A 88 1.29 12.03 -9.74
C THR A 88 1.41 12.57 -8.31
N ALA A 89 0.76 11.94 -7.34
CA ALA A 89 0.87 12.37 -5.94
C ALA A 89 2.30 12.23 -5.38
N VAL A 90 3.01 11.16 -5.75
CA VAL A 90 4.42 10.95 -5.36
C VAL A 90 5.33 11.97 -6.07
N GLU A 91 5.13 12.22 -7.36
CA GLU A 91 5.91 13.21 -8.12
C GLU A 91 5.73 14.65 -7.62
N GLN A 92 4.53 15.00 -7.16
CA GLN A 92 4.19 16.33 -6.65
C GLN A 92 4.50 16.52 -5.16
N MET A 93 5.00 15.48 -4.49
CA MET A 93 5.20 15.53 -3.05
C MET A 93 6.34 16.51 -2.71
N PRO A 94 6.08 17.57 -1.91
CA PRO A 94 7.14 18.46 -1.46
C PRO A 94 8.12 17.72 -0.54
N PHE A 95 9.41 18.05 -0.63
CA PHE A 95 10.46 17.50 0.24
C PHE A 95 10.23 17.83 1.73
N GLU A 96 9.41 18.84 2.04
CA GLU A 96 9.04 19.22 3.41
C GLU A 96 7.62 18.77 3.79
N ARG A 97 7.53 18.18 4.98
CA ARG A 97 6.28 17.62 5.54
C ARG A 97 5.34 18.74 5.96
N HIS A 98 4.22 18.91 5.26
CA HIS A 98 3.05 19.59 5.81
C HIS A 98 1.98 18.55 6.14
N TYR A 99 1.85 18.23 7.43
CA TYR A 99 0.75 17.42 7.93
C TYR A 99 -0.49 18.31 8.07
N ASN A 100 -1.47 18.12 7.19
CA ASN A 100 -2.84 18.50 7.52
C ASN A 100 -3.49 17.24 8.12
N ALA A 101 -3.94 17.33 9.38
CA ALA A 101 -4.78 16.28 9.95
C ALA A 101 -6.07 16.20 9.12
N PRO A 102 -6.46 15.01 8.63
CA PRO A 102 -7.68 14.87 7.84
C PRO A 102 -8.89 15.29 8.69
N THR A 103 -9.81 16.02 8.06
CA THR A 103 -11.15 16.20 8.62
C THR A 103 -12.01 14.97 8.34
N ILE A 104 -13.18 14.86 8.99
CA ILE A 104 -13.99 13.63 9.11
C ILE A 104 -14.37 12.94 7.78
N ASP A 105 -14.24 13.66 6.66
CA ASP A 105 -14.57 13.20 5.30
C ASP A 105 -13.34 12.88 4.44
N GLU A 106 -12.13 12.95 5.02
CA GLU A 106 -10.87 12.78 4.30
C GLU A 106 -10.10 11.52 4.74
N VAL A 107 -9.64 10.74 3.77
CA VAL A 107 -8.70 9.64 4.02
C VAL A 107 -7.29 10.22 3.99
N ALA A 108 -6.65 10.38 5.15
CA ALA A 108 -5.21 10.70 5.17
C ALA A 108 -4.37 9.44 4.97
N ILE A 109 -3.39 9.55 4.09
CA ILE A 109 -2.36 8.54 3.92
C ILE A 109 -1.07 9.10 4.53
N VAL A 110 -0.59 8.43 5.58
CA VAL A 110 0.66 8.82 6.25
C VAL A 110 1.82 8.21 5.46
N ILE A 111 2.56 9.08 4.79
CA ILE A 111 3.80 8.73 4.12
C ILE A 111 4.95 9.02 5.09
N VAL A 112 5.67 7.98 5.51
CA VAL A 112 6.81 8.12 6.43
C VAL A 112 8.10 8.08 5.60
N GLY A 113 8.73 9.24 5.42
CA GLY A 113 10.14 9.33 5.05
C GLY A 113 11.01 9.38 6.30
N GLU A 114 12.29 9.03 6.20
CA GLU A 114 13.32 9.57 7.11
C GLU A 114 13.95 10.78 6.44
#